data_AF-A0A7S4A978-F1
#
_entry.id   AF-A0A7S4A978-F1
#
_cell.length_a   1.000
_cell.length_b   1.000
_cell.length_c   1.000
_cell.angle_alpha   90.00
_cell.angle_beta   90.00
_cell.angle_gamma   90.00
#
_symmetry.space_group_name_H-M   'P 1'
#
loop_
_entity.id
_entity.type
_entity.pdbx_description
1 polymer ?
#
loop_
_entity_poly.entity_id
_entity_poly.type
_entity_poly.pdbx_seq_one_letter_code
_entity_poly.pdbx_strand_id
1 'polypeptide(L)'
;ENAAAVATIYAANDAPQWALRAGTGKSAAEVRAEALERARAAMWGAGATPLAVEAYVEAYAAAATGAFVDAEARALAKDRDDAAAAVISAFIGEVVAATRRDAASAALTEVAASSRMLEVIESRILQLVDENGGEFTASALPLLYTKRYGLKLDWKALGFERLGHLIQSLRSVVVAPLQGPQTNRKLRRVPRILQRP
;
A
#
# COMPACT_ATOMS: atom_id res chain seq x y z
N GLU A 1 -46.11 -45.34 4.27
CA GLU A 1 -45.38 -44.05 4.22
C GLU A 1 -44.90 -43.77 2.80
N ASN A 2 -44.74 -42.50 2.41
CA ASN A 2 -44.25 -42.12 1.08
C ASN A 2 -42.73 -42.34 1.03
N ALA A 3 -42.29 -43.44 0.42
CA ALA A 3 -40.88 -43.84 0.35
C ALA A 3 -39.95 -42.73 -0.19
N ALA A 4 -40.44 -41.91 -1.13
CA ALA A 4 -39.69 -40.78 -1.67
C ALA A 4 -39.46 -39.66 -0.64
N ALA A 5 -40.41 -39.40 0.24
CA ALA A 5 -40.27 -38.38 1.29
C ALA A 5 -39.23 -38.80 2.34
N VAL A 6 -39.23 -40.08 2.70
CA VAL A 6 -38.24 -40.66 3.63
C VAL A 6 -36.84 -40.61 3.01
N ALA A 7 -36.71 -40.96 1.72
CA ALA A 7 -35.45 -40.89 0.99
C ALA A 7 -34.83 -39.49 0.99
N THR A 8 -35.66 -38.46 0.76
CA THR A 8 -35.21 -37.06 0.78
C THR A 8 -34.71 -36.63 2.17
N ILE A 9 -35.35 -37.08 3.25
CA ILE A 9 -34.91 -36.77 4.62
C ILE A 9 -33.55 -37.43 4.92
N TYR A 10 -33.39 -38.70 4.56
CA TYR A 10 -32.10 -39.39 4.74
C TYR A 10 -30.99 -38.78 3.88
N ALA A 11 -31.28 -38.47 2.63
CA ALA A 11 -30.33 -37.79 1.75
C ALA A 11 -29.96 -36.39 2.24
N ALA A 12 -30.90 -35.66 2.86
CA ALA A 12 -30.63 -34.35 3.46
C ALA A 12 -29.73 -34.45 4.70
N ASN A 13 -29.92 -35.44 5.56
CA ASN A 13 -29.01 -35.71 6.69
C ASN A 13 -27.60 -36.08 6.20
N ASP A 14 -27.55 -36.77 5.07
CA ASP A 14 -26.33 -37.17 4.40
C ASP A 14 -25.76 -36.11 3.45
N ALA A 15 -26.41 -34.95 3.30
CA ALA A 15 -25.95 -33.90 2.38
C ALA A 15 -24.50 -33.43 2.64
N PRO A 16 -24.02 -33.30 3.90
CA PRO A 16 -22.63 -32.92 4.16
C PRO A 16 -21.60 -33.92 3.61
N GLN A 17 -21.86 -35.24 3.70
CA GLN A 17 -20.93 -36.24 3.16
C GLN A 17 -20.90 -36.24 1.62
N TRP A 18 -22.02 -35.91 0.97
CA TRP A 18 -22.06 -35.77 -0.49
C TRP A 18 -21.39 -34.48 -0.95
N ALA A 19 -21.59 -33.38 -0.21
CA ALA A 19 -20.89 -32.12 -0.45
C ALA A 19 -19.36 -32.25 -0.33
N LEU A 20 -18.86 -33.07 0.61
CA LEU A 20 -17.43 -33.35 0.73
C LEU A 20 -16.83 -34.00 -0.53
N ARG A 21 -17.63 -34.71 -1.34
CA ARG A 21 -17.15 -35.33 -2.58
C ARG A 21 -16.76 -34.30 -3.64
N ALA A 22 -17.35 -33.10 -3.61
CA ALA A 22 -16.99 -32.00 -4.52
C ALA A 22 -15.50 -31.63 -4.41
N GLY A 23 -14.94 -31.68 -3.20
CA GLY A 23 -13.51 -31.44 -2.98
C GLY A 23 -12.58 -32.59 -3.37
N THR A 24 -13.12 -33.76 -3.74
CA THR A 24 -12.34 -34.98 -4.03
C THR A 24 -12.16 -35.26 -5.52
N GLY A 25 -12.72 -34.41 -6.39
CA GLY A 25 -12.63 -34.57 -7.85
C GLY A 25 -13.53 -35.66 -8.45
N LYS A 26 -14.50 -36.18 -7.69
CA LYS A 26 -15.53 -37.08 -8.20
C LYS A 26 -16.52 -36.32 -9.07
N SER A 27 -17.02 -36.95 -10.12
CA SER A 27 -18.10 -36.41 -10.94
C SER A 27 -19.49 -36.66 -10.31
N ALA A 28 -20.48 -35.85 -10.70
CA ALA A 28 -21.87 -36.06 -10.32
C ALA A 28 -22.40 -37.46 -10.68
N ALA A 29 -21.92 -38.05 -11.78
CA ALA A 29 -22.28 -39.40 -12.21
C ALA A 29 -21.74 -40.48 -11.24
N GLU A 30 -20.50 -40.32 -10.78
CA GLU A 30 -19.90 -41.22 -9.78
C GLU A 30 -20.60 -41.09 -8.42
N VAL A 31 -20.96 -39.86 -8.03
CA VAL A 31 -21.74 -39.63 -6.80
C VAL A 31 -23.13 -40.25 -6.90
N ARG A 32 -23.80 -40.14 -8.06
CA ARG A 32 -25.08 -40.79 -8.29
C ARG A 32 -24.95 -42.31 -8.19
N ALA A 33 -23.92 -42.90 -8.80
CA ALA A 33 -23.67 -44.35 -8.72
C ALA A 33 -23.41 -44.82 -7.28
N GLU A 34 -22.59 -44.10 -6.52
CA GLU A 34 -22.33 -44.38 -5.10
C GLU A 34 -23.60 -44.27 -4.25
N ALA A 35 -24.41 -43.25 -4.49
CA ALA A 35 -25.67 -43.04 -3.78
C ALA A 35 -26.71 -44.12 -4.10
N LEU A 36 -26.80 -44.58 -5.36
CA LEU A 36 -27.65 -45.69 -5.76
C LEU A 36 -27.25 -46.99 -5.03
N GLU A 37 -25.96 -47.33 -5.02
CA GLU A 37 -25.46 -48.51 -4.32
C GLU A 37 -25.72 -48.45 -2.80
N ARG A 38 -25.47 -47.29 -2.19
CA ARG A 38 -25.71 -47.08 -0.77
C ARG A 38 -27.19 -47.19 -0.40
N ALA A 39 -28.08 -46.62 -1.22
CA ALA A 39 -29.52 -46.71 -0.98
C ALA A 39 -30.06 -48.14 -1.16
N ARG A 40 -29.55 -48.89 -2.15
CA ARG A 40 -29.91 -50.31 -2.33
C ARG A 40 -29.47 -51.15 -1.15
N ALA A 41 -28.26 -50.94 -0.67
CA ALA A 41 -27.74 -51.64 0.52
C ALA A 41 -28.57 -51.32 1.77
N ALA A 42 -28.98 -50.06 1.96
CA ALA A 42 -29.81 -49.64 3.09
C ALA A 42 -31.22 -50.26 3.07
N MET A 43 -31.80 -50.49 1.88
CA MET A 43 -33.12 -51.08 1.72
C MET A 43 -33.10 -52.63 1.66
N TRP A 44 -31.92 -53.24 1.66
CA TRP A 44 -31.78 -54.69 1.59
C TRP A 44 -32.42 -55.36 2.82
N GLY A 45 -33.40 -56.23 2.60
CA GLY A 45 -34.10 -56.93 3.68
C GLY A 45 -35.12 -56.09 4.46
N ALA A 46 -35.45 -54.87 4.00
CA ALA A 46 -36.39 -53.96 4.68
C ALA A 46 -37.86 -54.40 4.65
N GLY A 47 -38.19 -55.53 4.01
CA GLY A 47 -39.58 -56.03 3.87
C GLY A 47 -40.48 -55.14 3.00
N ALA A 48 -39.94 -54.11 2.35
CA ALA A 48 -40.66 -53.19 1.48
C ALA A 48 -40.96 -53.82 0.10
N THR A 49 -41.98 -53.30 -0.59
CA THR A 49 -42.28 -53.73 -1.96
C THR A 49 -41.18 -53.27 -2.93
N PRO A 50 -40.90 -54.00 -4.01
CA PRO A 50 -39.89 -53.63 -5.00
C PRO A 50 -40.07 -52.20 -5.54
N LEU A 51 -41.31 -51.80 -5.82
CA LEU A 51 -41.65 -50.44 -6.29
C LEU A 51 -41.30 -49.35 -5.26
N ALA A 52 -41.52 -49.61 -3.96
CA ALA A 52 -41.16 -48.66 -2.90
C ALA A 52 -39.64 -48.55 -2.71
N VAL A 53 -38.91 -49.66 -2.91
CA VAL A 53 -37.44 -49.68 -2.88
C VAL A 53 -36.87 -48.89 -4.05
N GLU A 54 -37.36 -49.10 -5.27
CA GLU A 54 -36.91 -48.33 -6.44
C GLU A 54 -37.18 -46.83 -6.29
N ALA A 55 -38.38 -46.46 -5.83
CA ALA A 55 -38.74 -45.07 -5.60
C ALA A 55 -37.84 -44.41 -4.52
N TYR A 56 -37.50 -45.14 -3.46
CA TYR A 56 -36.57 -44.66 -2.43
C TYR A 56 -35.16 -44.46 -2.99
N VAL A 57 -34.64 -45.46 -3.71
CA VAL A 57 -33.27 -45.47 -4.25
C VAL A 57 -33.06 -44.33 -5.24
N GLU A 58 -34.00 -44.12 -6.17
CA GLU A 58 -33.91 -43.02 -7.14
C GLU A 58 -34.04 -41.65 -6.47
N ALA A 59 -34.96 -41.50 -5.51
CA ALA A 59 -35.13 -40.25 -4.77
C ALA A 59 -33.87 -39.90 -3.94
N TYR A 60 -33.29 -40.88 -3.26
CA TYR A 60 -32.06 -40.71 -2.49
C TYR A 60 -30.88 -40.32 -3.40
N ALA A 61 -30.70 -41.02 -4.52
CA ALA A 61 -29.63 -40.72 -5.47
C ALA A 61 -29.79 -39.34 -6.12
N ALA A 62 -31.02 -38.92 -6.45
CA ALA A 62 -31.30 -37.59 -6.96
C ALA A 62 -30.97 -36.50 -5.93
N ALA A 63 -31.38 -36.67 -4.68
CA ALA A 63 -31.10 -35.72 -3.60
C ALA A 63 -29.60 -35.64 -3.26
N ALA A 64 -28.89 -36.78 -3.23
CA ALA A 64 -27.44 -36.83 -3.05
C ALA A 64 -26.69 -36.10 -4.17
N THR A 65 -27.12 -36.31 -5.42
CA THR A 65 -26.54 -35.61 -6.59
C THR A 65 -26.80 -34.11 -6.52
N GLY A 66 -28.01 -33.68 -6.12
CA GLY A 66 -28.34 -32.27 -5.94
C GLY A 66 -27.46 -31.60 -4.88
N ALA A 67 -27.30 -32.24 -3.71
CA ALA A 67 -26.43 -31.73 -2.65
C ALA A 67 -24.96 -31.58 -3.08
N PHE A 68 -24.48 -32.50 -3.91
CA PHE A 68 -23.14 -32.44 -4.50
C PHE A 68 -22.99 -31.26 -5.47
N VAL A 69 -23.93 -31.10 -6.42
CA VAL A 69 -23.89 -30.01 -7.42
C VAL A 69 -24.00 -28.64 -6.75
N ASP A 70 -24.85 -28.52 -5.73
CA ASP A 70 -24.97 -27.28 -4.94
C ASP A 70 -23.65 -26.94 -4.22
N ALA A 71 -22.93 -27.96 -3.73
CA ALA A 71 -21.63 -27.77 -3.10
C ALA A 71 -20.56 -27.34 -4.11
N GLU A 72 -20.53 -27.93 -5.31
CA GLU A 72 -19.64 -27.51 -6.40
C GLU A 72 -19.92 -26.06 -6.82
N ALA A 73 -21.19 -25.68 -6.98
CA ALA A 73 -21.57 -24.33 -7.35
C ALA A 73 -21.12 -23.30 -6.29
N ARG A 74 -21.26 -23.63 -5.00
CA ARG A 74 -20.78 -22.79 -3.90
C ARG A 74 -19.26 -22.67 -3.86
N ALA A 75 -18.54 -23.76 -4.11
CA ALA A 75 -17.08 -23.75 -4.18
C ALA A 75 -16.60 -22.85 -5.33
N LEU A 76 -17.19 -22.99 -6.52
CA LEU A 76 -16.86 -22.16 -7.68
C LEU A 76 -17.16 -20.68 -7.44
N ALA A 77 -18.28 -20.37 -6.79
CA ALA A 77 -18.62 -18.99 -6.42
C ALA A 77 -17.59 -18.40 -5.46
N LYS A 78 -17.17 -19.18 -4.45
CA LYS A 78 -16.13 -18.77 -3.52
C LYS A 78 -14.79 -18.53 -4.21
N ASP A 79 -14.34 -19.44 -5.08
CA ASP A 79 -13.08 -19.28 -5.82
C ASP A 79 -13.09 -18.01 -6.68
N ARG A 80 -14.25 -17.68 -7.27
CA ARG A 80 -14.44 -16.43 -8.02
C ARG A 80 -14.35 -15.20 -7.11
N ASP A 81 -14.95 -15.25 -5.94
CA ASP A 81 -14.90 -14.15 -4.96
C ASP A 81 -13.48 -13.95 -4.42
N ASP A 82 -12.77 -15.04 -4.11
CA ASP A 82 -11.36 -15.03 -3.66
C ASP A 82 -10.45 -14.47 -4.78
N ALA A 83 -10.68 -14.86 -6.05
CA ALA A 83 -9.97 -14.30 -7.19
C ALA A 83 -10.24 -12.79 -7.38
N ALA A 84 -11.49 -12.35 -7.23
CA ALA A 84 -11.85 -10.94 -7.31
C ALA A 84 -11.19 -10.13 -6.19
N ALA A 85 -11.18 -10.66 -4.95
CA ALA A 85 -10.49 -10.04 -3.82
C ALA A 85 -8.98 -9.89 -4.07
N ALA A 86 -8.33 -10.91 -4.64
CA ALA A 86 -6.92 -10.86 -4.99
C ALA A 86 -6.62 -9.76 -6.04
N VAL A 87 -7.45 -9.64 -7.07
CA VAL A 87 -7.30 -8.59 -8.11
C VAL A 87 -7.46 -7.20 -7.52
N ILE A 88 -8.48 -6.99 -6.68
CA ILE A 88 -8.71 -5.69 -6.01
C ILE A 88 -7.54 -5.33 -5.10
N SER A 89 -7.03 -6.30 -4.33
CA SER A 89 -5.89 -6.09 -3.43
C SER A 89 -4.63 -5.68 -4.20
N ALA A 90 -4.34 -6.37 -5.31
CA ALA A 90 -3.20 -6.05 -6.17
C ALA A 90 -3.31 -4.63 -6.76
N PHE A 91 -4.50 -4.27 -7.27
CA PHE A 91 -4.75 -2.94 -7.81
C PHE A 91 -4.56 -1.82 -6.77
N ILE A 92 -5.10 -2.01 -5.55
CA ILE A 92 -4.90 -1.05 -4.45
C ILE A 92 -3.42 -0.92 -4.11
N GLY A 93 -2.69 -2.03 -4.04
CA GLY A 93 -1.24 -2.03 -3.79
C GLY A 93 -0.47 -1.21 -4.83
N GLU A 94 -0.81 -1.37 -6.11
CA GLU A 94 -0.19 -0.62 -7.21
C GLU A 94 -0.50 0.88 -7.13
N VAL A 95 -1.77 1.25 -6.90
CA VAL A 95 -2.19 2.66 -6.75
C VAL A 95 -1.44 3.33 -5.60
N VAL A 96 -1.34 2.67 -4.44
CA VAL A 96 -0.60 3.19 -3.28
C VAL A 96 0.88 3.36 -3.61
N ALA A 97 1.50 2.40 -4.32
CA ALA A 97 2.89 2.51 -4.74
C ALA A 97 3.12 3.66 -5.73
N ALA A 98 2.20 3.87 -6.66
CA ALA A 98 2.24 5.01 -7.60
C ALA A 98 2.12 6.34 -6.86
N THR A 99 1.15 6.50 -5.97
CA THR A 99 0.97 7.73 -5.18
C THR A 99 2.21 8.05 -4.33
N ARG A 100 2.86 7.03 -3.75
CA ARG A 100 4.12 7.22 -2.99
C ARG A 100 5.26 7.69 -3.90
N ARG A 101 5.37 7.14 -5.11
CA ARG A 101 6.36 7.58 -6.11
C ARG A 101 6.14 9.03 -6.51
N ASP A 102 4.89 9.42 -6.76
CA ASP A 102 4.55 10.79 -7.14
C ASP A 102 4.84 11.79 -6.00
N ALA A 103 4.47 11.45 -4.76
CA ALA A 103 4.78 12.25 -3.59
C ALA A 103 6.30 12.41 -3.37
N ALA A 104 7.07 11.32 -3.55
CA ALA A 104 8.52 11.38 -3.47
C ALA A 104 9.12 12.27 -4.57
N SER A 105 8.61 12.19 -5.80
CA SER A 105 9.05 13.04 -6.92
C SER A 105 8.74 14.52 -6.66
N ALA A 106 7.56 14.83 -6.12
CA ALA A 106 7.20 16.19 -5.74
C ALA A 106 8.14 16.74 -4.65
N ALA A 107 8.41 15.95 -3.61
CA ALA A 107 9.33 16.34 -2.54
C ALA A 107 10.76 16.58 -3.06
N LEU A 108 11.27 15.73 -3.97
CA LEU A 108 12.57 15.94 -4.60
C LEU A 108 12.64 17.23 -5.42
N THR A 109 11.55 17.58 -6.10
CA THR A 109 11.44 18.81 -6.88
C THR A 109 11.47 20.05 -5.97
N GLU A 110 10.78 19.99 -4.83
CA GLU A 110 10.77 21.06 -3.83
C GLU A 110 12.14 21.24 -3.17
N VAL A 111 12.83 20.14 -2.84
CA VAL A 111 14.21 20.17 -2.33
C VAL A 111 15.15 20.77 -3.35
N ALA A 112 15.02 20.40 -4.63
CA ALA A 112 15.84 20.95 -5.70
C ALA A 112 15.59 22.45 -5.90
N ALA A 113 14.34 22.91 -5.82
CA ALA A 113 13.99 24.32 -5.88
C ALA A 113 14.58 25.12 -4.71
N SER A 114 14.47 24.58 -3.49
CA SER A 114 15.05 25.16 -2.28
C SER A 114 16.58 25.26 -2.37
N SER A 115 17.25 24.23 -2.90
CA SER A 115 18.70 24.23 -3.11
C SER A 115 19.13 25.34 -4.09
N ARG A 116 18.43 25.47 -5.23
CA ARG A 116 18.72 26.53 -6.22
C ARG A 116 18.53 27.93 -5.63
N MET A 117 17.49 28.14 -4.82
CA MET A 117 17.27 29.41 -4.14
C MET A 117 18.41 29.74 -3.17
N LEU A 118 18.91 28.74 -2.43
CA LEU A 118 20.03 28.90 -1.52
C LEU A 118 21.32 29.30 -2.26
N GLU A 119 21.61 28.66 -3.41
CA GLU A 119 22.77 28.99 -4.25
C GLU A 119 22.72 30.44 -4.78
N VAL A 120 21.53 30.92 -5.15
CA VAL A 120 21.33 32.32 -5.58
C VAL A 120 21.58 33.29 -4.42
N ILE A 121 21.08 32.98 -3.23
CA ILE A 121 21.31 33.79 -2.03
C ILE A 121 22.78 33.79 -1.66
N GLU A 122 23.45 32.63 -1.70
CA GLU A 122 24.89 32.51 -1.46
C GLU A 122 25.68 33.42 -2.40
N SER A 123 25.38 33.37 -3.70
CA SER A 123 26.04 34.17 -4.72
C SER A 123 25.86 35.67 -4.48
N ARG A 124 24.65 36.11 -4.08
CA ARG A 124 24.36 37.50 -3.73
C ARG A 124 25.08 37.96 -2.47
N ILE A 125 25.16 37.10 -1.46
CA ILE A 125 25.90 37.40 -0.22
C ILE A 125 27.40 37.52 -0.54
N LEU A 126 27.94 36.65 -1.40
CA LEU A 126 29.33 36.76 -1.85
C LEU A 126 29.61 38.06 -2.60
N GLN A 127 28.71 38.49 -3.49
CA GLN A 127 28.83 39.79 -4.16
C GLN A 127 28.89 40.94 -3.16
N LEU A 128 28.06 40.93 -2.11
CA LEU A 128 28.13 41.93 -1.05
C LEU A 128 29.45 41.86 -0.27
N VAL A 129 30.00 40.67 -0.03
CA VAL A 129 31.30 40.51 0.63
C VAL A 129 32.40 41.13 -0.23
N ASP A 130 32.41 40.82 -1.53
CA ASP A 130 33.40 41.34 -2.48
C ASP A 130 33.29 42.87 -2.63
N GLU A 131 32.08 43.43 -2.66
CA GLU A 131 31.82 44.88 -2.75
C GLU A 131 32.20 45.67 -1.49
N ASN A 132 32.15 45.05 -0.31
CA ASN A 132 32.47 45.71 0.96
C ASN A 132 33.93 45.48 1.40
N GLY A 133 34.85 45.26 0.45
CA GLY A 133 36.28 45.10 0.73
C GLY A 133 36.67 43.73 1.29
N GLY A 134 35.85 42.71 1.05
CA GLY A 134 36.13 41.31 1.42
C GLY A 134 35.62 40.91 2.81
N GLU A 135 35.07 41.84 3.60
CA GLU A 135 34.48 41.52 4.91
C GLU A 135 33.45 42.56 5.40
N PHE A 136 32.41 42.11 6.10
CA PHE A 136 31.50 43.01 6.83
C PHE A 136 30.80 42.30 7.99
N THR A 137 30.18 43.06 8.91
CA THR A 137 29.53 42.49 10.10
C THR A 137 28.25 41.74 9.73
N ALA A 138 28.04 40.54 10.29
CA ALA A 138 26.86 39.71 10.01
C ALA A 138 25.53 40.39 10.34
N SER A 139 25.51 41.30 11.33
CA SER A 139 24.34 42.12 11.68
C SER A 139 23.99 43.17 10.60
N ALA A 140 24.95 43.60 9.79
CA ALA A 140 24.72 44.53 8.68
C ALA A 140 24.17 43.82 7.43
N LEU A 141 24.22 42.48 7.37
CA LEU A 141 23.80 41.71 6.20
C LEU A 141 22.36 42.00 5.75
N PRO A 142 21.33 41.98 6.61
CA PRO A 142 19.95 42.23 6.15
C PRO A 142 19.77 43.64 5.57
N LEU A 143 20.46 44.63 6.16
CA LEU A 143 20.41 46.01 5.72
C LEU A 143 21.10 46.18 4.36
N LEU A 144 22.32 45.65 4.21
CA LEU A 144 23.08 45.72 2.96
C LEU A 144 22.39 44.96 1.83
N TYR A 145 21.83 43.78 2.13
CA TYR A 145 21.11 42.97 1.17
C TYR A 145 19.85 43.67 0.65
N THR A 146 19.06 44.27 1.55
CA THR A 146 17.88 45.06 1.17
C THR A 146 18.26 46.29 0.37
N LYS A 147 19.34 46.98 0.76
CA LYS A 147 19.84 48.18 0.07
C LYS A 147 20.31 47.88 -1.36
N ARG A 148 20.96 46.73 -1.59
CA ARG A 148 21.54 46.37 -2.89
C ARG A 148 20.52 45.74 -3.83
N TYR A 149 19.69 44.82 -3.32
CA TYR A 149 18.80 44.01 -4.14
C TYR A 149 17.31 44.42 -4.06
N GLY A 150 16.96 45.38 -3.20
CA GLY A 150 15.58 45.80 -2.98
C GLY A 150 14.69 44.72 -2.34
N LEU A 151 15.27 43.60 -1.93
CA LEU A 151 14.58 42.43 -1.39
C LEU A 151 15.00 42.24 0.06
N LYS A 152 14.03 41.97 0.93
CA LYS A 152 14.32 41.59 2.30
C LYS A 152 14.87 40.17 2.33
N LEU A 153 15.94 39.96 3.09
CA LEU A 153 16.48 38.62 3.32
C LEU A 153 15.58 37.90 4.33
N ASP A 154 14.61 37.13 3.86
CA ASP A 154 13.69 36.40 4.72
C ASP A 154 14.15 34.96 4.97
N TRP A 155 15.06 34.80 5.93
CA TRP A 155 15.58 33.47 6.34
C TRP A 155 14.49 32.52 6.88
N LYS A 156 13.38 33.05 7.40
CA LYS A 156 12.22 32.25 7.84
C LYS A 156 11.50 31.57 6.68
N ALA A 157 11.38 32.25 5.54
CA ALA A 157 10.75 31.68 4.34
C ALA A 157 11.58 30.53 3.74
N LEU A 158 12.86 30.44 4.09
CA LEU A 158 13.79 29.39 3.69
C LEU A 158 13.90 28.27 4.73
N GLY A 159 13.07 28.29 5.79
CA GLY A 159 13.06 27.27 6.83
C GLY A 159 14.09 27.46 7.95
N PHE A 160 14.81 28.59 8.02
CA PHE A 160 15.79 28.83 9.07
C PHE A 160 15.19 29.66 10.22
N GLU A 161 15.37 29.21 11.47
CA GLU A 161 14.91 29.92 12.66
C GLU A 161 15.65 31.24 12.91
N ARG A 162 16.94 31.28 12.57
CA ARG A 162 17.84 32.42 12.81
C ARG A 162 18.73 32.66 11.60
N LEU A 163 19.07 33.92 11.35
CA LEU A 163 20.01 34.32 10.31
C LEU A 163 21.36 33.58 10.41
N GLY A 164 21.82 33.30 11.63
CA GLY A 164 23.04 32.52 11.85
C GLY A 164 22.98 31.10 11.27
N HIS A 165 21.81 30.44 11.30
CA HIS A 165 21.64 29.10 10.72
C HIS A 165 21.65 29.14 9.19
N LEU A 166 21.07 30.19 8.59
CA LEU A 166 21.18 30.42 7.14
C LEU A 166 22.64 30.61 6.74
N ILE A 167 23.40 31.44 7.47
CA ILE A 167 24.80 31.69 7.10
C ILE A 167 25.65 30.42 7.27
N GLN A 168 25.39 29.60 8.29
CA GLN A 168 26.09 28.33 8.52
C GLN A 168 25.78 27.28 7.45
N SER A 169 24.63 27.37 6.76
CA SER A 169 24.28 26.45 5.68
C SER A 169 24.92 26.81 4.33
N LEU A 170 25.48 28.02 4.20
CA LEU A 170 26.22 28.46 3.01
C LEU A 170 27.62 27.85 2.99
N ARG A 171 28.02 27.28 1.85
CA ARG A 171 29.31 26.57 1.75
C ARG A 171 30.51 27.49 1.58
N SER A 172 30.30 28.68 1.02
CA SER A 172 31.36 29.61 0.62
C SER A 172 31.47 30.85 1.52
N VAL A 173 30.65 30.94 2.57
CA VAL A 173 30.65 32.06 3.52
C VAL A 173 31.00 31.55 4.91
N VAL A 174 31.97 32.18 5.57
CA VAL A 174 32.36 31.85 6.95
C VAL A 174 32.07 33.02 7.85
N VAL A 175 31.54 32.68 9.03
CA VAL A 175 31.46 33.59 10.16
C VAL A 175 32.76 33.47 10.96
N ALA A 176 33.63 34.45 10.83
CA ALA A 176 34.85 34.51 11.63
C ALA A 176 34.55 35.19 12.98
N PRO A 177 34.84 34.54 14.13
CA PRO A 177 34.86 35.26 15.41
C PRO A 177 36.09 36.16 15.42
N LEU A 178 35.89 37.47 15.53
CA LEU A 178 36.97 38.39 15.91
C LEU A 178 37.12 38.37 17.43
N GLN A 179 38.36 38.37 17.91
CA GLN A 179 38.66 38.55 19.33
C GLN A 179 38.00 39.86 19.82
N GLY A 180 36.94 39.73 20.63
CA GLY A 180 36.09 40.82 21.08
C GLY A 180 34.70 40.32 21.50
N PRO A 181 33.83 41.22 22.02
CA PRO A 181 32.51 40.83 22.52
C PRO A 181 31.69 40.11 21.44
N GLN A 182 30.86 39.16 21.85
CA GLN A 182 30.12 38.21 21.00
C GLN A 182 29.27 38.82 19.86
N THR A 183 29.12 40.15 19.83
CA THR A 183 28.36 40.93 18.84
C THR A 183 29.11 41.22 17.53
N ASN A 184 30.44 41.06 17.49
CA ASN A 184 31.27 41.39 16.31
C ASN A 184 31.64 40.17 15.45
N ARG A 185 30.61 39.46 14.96
CA ARG A 185 30.80 38.36 13.99
C ARG A 185 30.93 38.93 12.58
N LYS A 186 32.08 38.73 11.90
CA LYS A 186 32.29 39.16 10.51
C LYS A 186 32.02 38.03 9.53
N LEU A 187 31.39 38.38 8.41
CA LEU A 187 31.23 37.53 7.25
C LEU A 187 32.41 37.72 6.32
N ARG A 188 33.00 36.61 5.90
CA ARG A 188 34.10 36.56 4.94
C ARG A 188 33.86 35.40 3.98
N ARG A 189 34.48 35.48 2.81
CA ARG A 189 34.55 34.35 1.89
C ARG A 189 35.39 33.23 2.51
N VAL A 190 34.97 31.98 2.33
CA VAL A 190 35.77 30.81 2.71
C VAL A 190 37.05 30.81 1.86
N PRO A 191 38.25 30.74 2.46
CA PRO A 191 39.49 30.51 1.72
C PRO A 191 39.38 29.19 0.96
N ARG A 192 39.72 29.17 -0.34
CA ARG A 192 39.61 27.99 -1.23
C ARG A 192 40.22 26.69 -0.68
N ILE A 193 41.09 26.78 0.33
CA ILE A 193 41.79 25.68 1.00
C ILE A 193 40.89 24.91 1.99
N LEU A 194 39.72 25.44 2.35
CA LEU A 194 38.79 24.87 3.36
C LEU A 194 37.42 24.49 2.80
N GLN A 195 37.24 24.52 1.47
CA GLN A 195 36.00 24.01 0.87
C GLN A 195 35.98 22.48 1.02
N ARG A 196 35.04 21.96 1.83
CA ARG A 196 34.83 20.50 1.93
C ARG A 196 34.32 19.96 0.59
N PRO A 197 34.80 18.77 0.17
CA PRO A 197 34.29 18.07 -1.01
C PRO A 197 32.79 17.76 -0.87
#